data_AF-A0A7C9F302-F1
#
_entry.id   AF-A0A7C9F302-F1
#
_cell.length_a   1.000
_cell.length_b   1.000
_cell.length_c   1.000
_cell.angle_alpha   90.00
_cell.angle_beta   90.00
_cell.angle_gamma   90.00
#
_symmetry.space_group_name_H-M   'P 1'
#
loop_
_entity.id
_entity.type
_entity.pdbx_description
1 polymer ?
#
loop_
_entity_poly.entity_id
_entity_poly.type
_entity_poly.pdbx_seq_one_letter_code
_entity_poly.pdbx_strand_id
1 'polypeptide(L)'
;HLGGEDFDNRLVNHFVAEFKRKHKKDISGNARALRRLRTACERAKRTLSSTTQTTIEIDSLYEGIDFYATITRARFEELNMDLFRKCMEPVEKCLRDAKIDKS
;
A
#
# COMPACT_ATOMS: atom_id res chain seq x y z
N HIS A 1 -3.44 -4.43 16.65
CA HIS A 1 -2.15 -4.51 15.94
C HIS A 1 -2.30 -3.72 14.65
N LEU A 2 -1.47 -2.69 14.46
CA LEU A 2 -1.42 -1.84 13.27
C LEU A 2 0.07 -1.65 12.97
N GLY A 3 0.52 -2.09 11.80
CA GLY A 3 1.95 -2.13 11.46
C GLY A 3 2.21 -1.84 9.98
N GLY A 4 3.49 -1.73 9.63
CA GLY A 4 3.93 -1.42 8.26
C GLY A 4 3.44 -2.42 7.21
N GLU A 5 3.19 -3.66 7.61
CA GLU A 5 2.68 -4.73 6.75
C GLU A 5 1.21 -4.54 6.36
N ASP A 6 0.40 -3.86 7.17
CA ASP A 6 -0.99 -3.54 6.82
C ASP A 6 -1.05 -2.62 5.60
N PHE A 7 -0.17 -1.61 5.55
CA PHE A 7 -0.03 -0.70 4.42
C PHE A 7 0.48 -1.41 3.16
N ASP A 8 1.43 -2.34 3.32
CA ASP A 8 1.92 -3.16 2.21
C ASP A 8 0.80 -4.04 1.65
N ASN A 9 -0.01 -4.66 2.51
CA ASN A 9 -1.15 -5.47 2.11
C ASN A 9 -2.20 -4.66 1.33
N ARG A 10 -2.47 -3.41 1.72
CA ARG A 10 -3.39 -2.53 0.96
C ARG A 10 -2.89 -2.24 -0.44
N LEU A 11 -1.60 -1.93 -0.58
CA LEU A 11 -0.98 -1.73 -1.90
C LEU A 11 -1.00 -3.00 -2.75
N VAL A 12 -0.65 -4.15 -2.17
CA VAL A 12 -0.68 -5.44 -2.88
C VAL A 12 -2.09 -5.72 -3.37
N ASN A 13 -3.11 -5.62 -2.52
CA ASN A 13 -4.50 -5.87 -2.91
C ASN A 13 -4.98 -4.92 -4.01
N HIS A 14 -4.61 -3.64 -3.93
CA HIS A 14 -4.91 -2.65 -4.97
C HIS A 14 -4.33 -3.08 -6.32
N PHE A 15 -3.07 -3.48 -6.37
CA PHE A 15 -2.42 -3.87 -7.62
C PHE A 15 -2.78 -5.27 -8.11
N VAL A 16 -3.15 -6.20 -7.23
CA VAL A 16 -3.77 -7.48 -7.63
C VAL A 16 -5.09 -7.22 -8.37
N ALA A 17 -5.94 -6.34 -7.82
CA ALA A 17 -7.19 -5.96 -8.46
C ALA A 17 -6.95 -5.22 -9.79
N GLU A 18 -5.95 -4.34 -9.85
CA GLU A 18 -5.57 -3.65 -11.07
C GLU A 18 -5.06 -4.62 -12.15
N PHE A 19 -4.17 -5.55 -11.81
CA PHE A 19 -3.66 -6.56 -12.71
C PHE A 19 -4.81 -7.41 -13.28
N LYS A 20 -5.74 -7.86 -12.41
CA LYS A 20 -6.94 -8.60 -12.82
C LYS A 20 -7.83 -7.78 -13.75
N ARG A 21 -8.01 -6.48 -13.49
CA ARG A 21 -8.82 -5.60 -14.34
C ARG A 21 -8.19 -5.43 -15.73
N LYS A 22 -6.87 -5.17 -15.79
CA LYS A 22 -6.09 -4.90 -17.01
C LYS A 22 -5.89 -6.14 -17.88
N HIS A 23 -5.52 -7.26 -17.27
CA HIS A 23 -5.09 -8.46 -18.00
C HIS A 23 -6.09 -9.63 -17.93
N LYS A 24 -7.20 -9.48 -17.18
CA LYS A 24 -8.22 -10.53 -16.96
C LYS A 24 -7.65 -11.80 -16.32
N LYS A 25 -6.54 -11.67 -15.58
CA LYS A 25 -5.82 -12.76 -14.91
C LYS A 25 -5.71 -12.48 -13.42
N ASP A 26 -6.01 -13.46 -12.60
CA ASP A 26 -5.96 -13.34 -11.14
C ASP A 26 -4.68 -13.94 -10.59
N ILE A 27 -3.85 -13.12 -9.93
CA ILE A 27 -2.57 -13.56 -9.36
C ILE A 27 -2.68 -13.92 -7.88
N SER A 28 -3.86 -13.79 -7.26
CA SER A 28 -4.06 -14.05 -5.82
C SER A 28 -3.73 -15.49 -5.40
N GLY A 29 -3.81 -16.45 -6.33
CA GLY A 29 -3.40 -17.84 -6.10
C GLY A 29 -1.91 -18.12 -6.33
N ASN A 30 -1.14 -17.16 -6.85
CA ASN A 30 0.27 -17.37 -7.21
C ASN A 30 1.20 -16.75 -6.15
N ALA A 31 1.68 -17.58 -5.22
CA ALA A 31 2.57 -17.16 -4.14
C ALA A 31 3.85 -16.47 -4.62
N ARG A 32 4.42 -16.91 -5.75
CA ARG A 32 5.63 -16.29 -6.33
C ARG A 32 5.34 -14.89 -6.85
N ALA A 33 4.27 -14.71 -7.61
CA ALA A 33 3.84 -13.41 -8.12
C ALA A 33 3.50 -12.45 -6.97
N LEU A 34 2.74 -12.92 -5.98
CA LEU A 34 2.39 -12.12 -4.79
C LEU A 34 3.62 -11.68 -4.00
N ARG A 35 4.62 -12.57 -3.80
CA ARG A 35 5.86 -12.20 -3.11
C ARG A 35 6.63 -11.12 -3.85
N ARG A 36 6.75 -11.23 -5.17
CA ARG A 36 7.43 -10.21 -6.01
C ARG A 36 6.68 -8.88 -5.95
N LEU A 37 5.35 -8.91 -6.09
CA LEU A 37 4.52 -7.71 -5.99
C LEU A 37 4.64 -7.05 -4.61
N ARG A 38 4.66 -7.84 -3.52
CA ARG A 38 4.83 -7.34 -2.16
C ARG A 38 6.16 -6.62 -1.96
N THR A 39 7.27 -7.20 -2.42
CA THR A 39 8.58 -6.52 -2.37
C THR A 39 8.59 -5.20 -3.14
N ALA A 40 7.94 -5.14 -4.30
CA ALA A 40 7.82 -3.90 -5.05
C ALA A 40 6.92 -2.87 -4.35
N CYS A 41 5.80 -3.30 -3.75
CA CYS A 41 4.89 -2.44 -2.98
C CYS A 41 5.59 -1.84 -1.76
N GLU A 42 6.39 -2.64 -1.04
CA GLU A 42 7.16 -2.15 0.12
C GLU A 42 8.17 -1.07 -0.29
N ARG A 43 8.87 -1.28 -1.41
CA ARG A 43 9.78 -0.26 -1.98
C ARG A 43 9.01 1.00 -2.38
N ALA A 44 7.88 0.85 -3.07
CA ALA A 44 7.03 1.97 -3.46
C ALA A 44 6.55 2.77 -2.23
N LYS A 45 6.07 2.10 -1.18
CA LYS A 45 5.67 2.72 0.09
C LYS A 45 6.79 3.56 0.70
N ARG A 46 8.01 3.00 0.78
CA ARG A 46 9.19 3.72 1.30
C ARG A 46 9.48 4.96 0.46
N THR A 47 9.46 4.84 -0.87
CA THR A 47 9.66 5.98 -1.77
C THR A 47 8.57 7.05 -1.61
N LEU A 48 7.31 6.66 -1.48
CA LEU A 48 6.19 7.59 -1.31
C LEU A 48 6.25 8.36 0.01
N SER A 49 7.01 7.87 1.00
CA SER A 49 7.23 8.61 2.25
C SER A 49 8.04 9.90 2.03
N SER A 50 8.87 9.97 0.99
CA SER A 50 9.66 11.16 0.62
C SER A 50 9.21 11.81 -0.68
N THR A 51 8.60 11.06 -1.61
CA THR A 51 8.23 11.53 -2.96
C THR A 51 6.71 11.51 -3.17
N THR A 52 6.20 12.36 -4.08
CA THR A 52 4.76 12.48 -4.39
C THR A 52 4.23 11.37 -5.30
N GLN A 53 5.09 10.64 -5.99
CA GLN A 53 4.74 9.60 -6.95
C GLN A 53 5.88 8.61 -7.12
N THR A 54 5.56 7.37 -7.48
CA THR A 54 6.54 6.35 -7.87
C THR A 54 5.90 5.35 -8.84
N THR A 55 6.72 4.58 -9.52
CA THR A 55 6.30 3.55 -10.47
C THR A 55 6.77 2.18 -9.98
N ILE A 56 5.89 1.20 -10.08
CA ILE A 56 6.18 -0.21 -9.87
C ILE A 56 6.32 -0.86 -11.25
N GLU A 57 7.46 -1.51 -11.44
CA GLU A 57 7.80 -2.27 -12.63
C GLU A 57 8.29 -3.65 -12.22
N ILE A 58 7.68 -4.70 -12.79
CA ILE A 58 8.02 -6.08 -12.53
C ILE A 58 7.92 -6.89 -13.82
N ASP A 59 9.07 -7.30 -14.35
CA ASP A 59 9.14 -8.14 -15.55
C ASP A 59 8.52 -9.51 -15.33
N SER A 60 7.71 -9.98 -16.27
CA SER A 60 7.08 -11.30 -16.27
C SER A 60 6.49 -11.64 -14.90
N LEU A 61 5.63 -10.75 -14.37
CA LEU A 61 5.01 -10.92 -13.06
C LEU A 61 4.18 -12.21 -13.02
N TYR A 62 3.43 -12.48 -14.09
CA TYR A 62 2.57 -13.67 -14.19
C TYR A 62 2.34 -14.07 -15.66
N GLU A 63 2.53 -15.35 -15.99
CA GLU A 63 2.31 -15.90 -17.35
C GLU A 63 3.02 -15.10 -18.48
N GLY A 64 4.23 -14.58 -18.24
CA GLY A 64 4.96 -13.78 -19.23
C GLY A 64 4.52 -12.32 -19.33
N ILE A 65 3.54 -11.89 -18.54
CA ILE A 65 3.00 -10.53 -18.55
C ILE A 65 3.81 -9.66 -17.59
N ASP A 66 4.39 -8.58 -18.13
CA ASP A 66 5.03 -7.53 -17.34
C ASP A 66 3.99 -6.70 -16.59
N PHE A 67 4.35 -6.24 -15.40
CA PHE A 67 3.51 -5.35 -14.62
C PHE A 67 4.11 -3.97 -14.52
N TYR A 68 3.37 -2.97 -15.01
CA TYR A 68 3.70 -1.56 -14.92
C TYR A 68 2.51 -0.79 -14.34
N ALA A 69 2.74 -0.11 -13.21
CA ALA A 69 1.75 0.74 -12.57
C ALA A 69 2.40 1.93 -11.87
N THR A 70 1.75 3.08 -11.97
CA THR A 70 2.20 4.30 -11.28
C THR A 70 1.23 4.64 -10.16
N ILE A 71 1.77 5.05 -9.02
CA ILE A 71 0.98 5.42 -7.85
C ILE A 71 1.49 6.72 -7.24
N THR A 72 0.55 7.56 -6.83
CA THR A 72 0.82 8.83 -6.15
C THR A 72 0.69 8.65 -4.63
N ARG A 73 1.35 9.53 -3.88
CA ARG A 73 1.22 9.62 -2.43
C ARG A 73 -0.23 9.84 -2.03
N ALA A 74 -0.94 10.73 -2.72
CA ALA A 74 -2.35 11.00 -2.47
C ALA A 74 -3.21 9.73 -2.61
N ARG A 75 -2.98 8.92 -3.66
CA ARG A 75 -3.72 7.66 -3.83
C ARG A 75 -3.36 6.63 -2.76
N PHE A 76 -2.09 6.55 -2.38
CA PHE A 76 -1.66 5.70 -1.27
C PHE A 76 -2.32 6.12 0.05
N GLU A 77 -2.38 7.43 0.33
CA GLU A 77 -3.01 7.96 1.53
C GLU A 77 -4.51 7.65 1.58
N GLU A 78 -5.20 7.79 0.45
CA GLU A 78 -6.62 7.44 0.30
C GLU A 78 -6.88 5.96 0.57
N LEU A 79 -6.06 5.05 0.02
CA LEU A 79 -6.18 3.59 0.22
C LEU A 79 -6.02 3.15 1.69
N ASN A 80 -5.34 3.99 2.50
CA ASN A 80 -4.97 3.69 3.87
C ASN A 80 -5.59 4.67 4.88
N MET A 81 -6.56 5.48 4.46
CA MET A 81 -7.14 6.54 5.30
C MET A 81 -7.72 5.99 6.61
N ASP A 82 -8.32 4.80 6.58
CA ASP A 82 -8.83 4.12 7.76
C ASP A 82 -7.72 3.67 8.72
N LEU A 83 -6.57 3.27 8.19
CA LEU A 83 -5.40 2.91 8.99
C LEU A 83 -4.79 4.15 9.64
N PHE A 84 -4.69 5.27 8.91
CA PHE A 84 -4.22 6.53 9.48
C PHE A 84 -5.12 7.07 10.58
N ARG A 85 -6.45 6.95 10.44
CA ARG A 85 -7.40 7.32 11.50
C ARG A 85 -7.17 6.50 12.78
N LYS A 86 -6.94 5.19 12.64
CA LYS A 86 -6.60 4.33 13.78
C LYS A 86 -5.26 4.71 14.44
N CYS A 87 -4.28 5.24 13.68
CA CYS A 87 -3.05 5.78 14.28
C CYS A 87 -3.29 7.03 15.15
N MET A 88 -4.34 7.81 14.85
CA MET A 88 -4.64 9.04 15.59
C MET A 88 -5.40 8.77 16.90
N GLU A 89 -6.13 7.66 17.01
CA GLU A 89 -6.89 7.32 18.22
C GLU A 89 -6.01 7.27 19.50
N PRO A 90 -4.82 6.63 19.51
CA PRO A 90 -3.92 6.67 20.66
C PRO A 90 -3.39 8.07 20.95
N VAL A 91 -3.08 8.86 19.92
CA VAL A 91 -2.58 10.25 20.09
C VAL A 91 -3.65 11.10 20.77
N GLU A 92 -4.90 10.98 20.33
CA GLU A 92 -6.03 11.68 20.93
C GLU A 92 -6.30 11.23 22.36
N LYS A 93 -6.15 9.94 22.65
CA LYS A 93 -6.27 9.43 24.02
C LYS A 93 -5.17 9.98 24.92
N CYS A 94 -3.91 9.96 24.46
CA CYS A 94 -2.79 10.52 25.22
C CYS A 94 -2.95 12.02 25.49
N LEU A 95 -3.46 12.80 24.53
CA LEU A 95 -3.73 14.23 24.73
C LEU A 95 -4.83 14.47 25.77
N ARG A 96 -5.91 13.68 25.73
CA ARG A 96 -6.97 13.73 26.75
C ARG A 96 -6.44 13.36 28.14
N ASP A 97 -5.66 12.27 28.23
CA ASP A 97 -5.07 11.81 29.49
C ASP A 97 -4.06 12.84 30.04
N ALA A 98 -3.36 13.56 29.15
CA ALA A 98 -2.42 14.64 29.50
C ALA A 98 -3.10 15.98 29.85
N LYS A 99 -4.42 16.11 29.69
CA LYS A 99 -5.18 17.37 29.86
C LYS A 99 -4.64 18.53 29.01
N ILE A 100 -4.12 18.23 27.82
CA ILE A 100 -3.64 19.23 26.86
C ILE A 100 -4.65 19.28 25.71
N ASP A 101 -5.26 20.45 25.48
CA ASP A 101 -6.13 20.66 24.33
C ASP A 101 -5.32 20.68 23.03
N LYS A 102 -5.89 20.11 21.95
CA LYS A 102 -5.33 20.24 20.59
C LYS A 102 -5.34 21.72 20.22
N SER A 103 -4.15 22.32 20.10
CA SER A 103 -3.97 23.70 19.59
C SER A 103 -4.24 23.79 18.10
#